data_AF-A0A4D5RPK5-F1
#
_entry.id   AF-A0A4D5RPK5-F1
#
_cell.length_a   1.000
_cell.length_b   1.000
_cell.length_c   1.000
_cell.angle_alpha   90.00
_cell.angle_beta   90.00
_cell.angle_gamma   90.00
#
_symmetry.space_group_name_H-M   'P 1'
#
loop_
_entity.id
_entity.type
_entity.pdbx_description
1 polymer ?
#
loop_
_entity_poly.entity_id
_entity_poly.type
_entity_poly.pdbx_seq_one_letter_code
_entity_poly.pdbx_strand_id
1 'polypeptide(L)'
;ALMEGTEDAATIDFGEIEGGLHKKSIRHPVAVFFHLAFRTLALLVYLLCRFFTDSFISSFVCILLLLSMDFWTVKNVTGRLLVGLRWWNYVDDVGKSHWVFESRKEGDPTSDASESSIFWMALIAAPALWTLFLFISLFGWSFQWLMITLIAISLNGANLYGYIRCRLGKKRSITSAASNFFGQQLLKGMFKREAPPNPSATGQQL
;
A
#
# COMPACT_ATOMS: atom_id res chain seq x y z
N ALA A 1 -2.30 26.09 -65.98
CA ALA A 1 -1.40 25.37 -65.07
C ALA A 1 -1.47 26.08 -63.73
N LEU A 2 -2.00 25.39 -62.72
CA LEU A 2 -2.25 25.92 -61.37
C LEU A 2 -0.94 26.15 -60.63
N MET A 3 -0.98 27.15 -59.74
CA MET A 3 0.04 27.54 -58.77
C MET A 3 0.51 26.35 -57.92
N GLU A 4 1.79 26.37 -57.54
CA GLU A 4 2.21 25.77 -56.28
C GLU A 4 3.19 26.74 -55.60
N GLY A 5 2.66 27.40 -54.57
CA GLY A 5 3.38 28.34 -53.74
C GLY A 5 4.27 27.61 -52.75
N THR A 6 5.43 28.19 -52.52
CA THR A 6 6.30 27.95 -51.37
C THR A 6 5.54 28.24 -50.09
N GLU A 7 5.49 27.29 -49.17
CA GLU A 7 5.40 27.58 -47.73
C GLU A 7 5.87 26.36 -46.93
N ASP A 8 6.94 26.60 -46.18
CA ASP A 8 7.58 25.69 -45.25
C ASP A 8 6.64 25.37 -44.08
N ALA A 9 5.82 24.33 -44.22
CA ALA A 9 5.18 23.69 -43.09
C ALA A 9 6.04 22.51 -42.64
N ALA A 10 7.00 22.78 -41.76
CA ALA A 10 7.51 21.75 -40.87
C ALA A 10 6.31 21.21 -40.08
N THR A 11 5.70 20.13 -40.58
CA THR A 11 4.79 19.30 -39.79
C THR A 11 5.62 18.76 -38.64
N ILE A 12 5.55 19.44 -37.51
CA ILE A 12 5.92 18.87 -36.22
C ILE A 12 5.03 17.63 -36.09
N ASP A 13 5.63 16.48 -36.33
CA ASP A 13 5.02 15.19 -36.06
C ASP A 13 4.78 15.12 -34.56
N PHE A 14 3.58 15.50 -34.13
CA PHE A 14 3.04 15.25 -32.78
C PHE A 14 2.67 13.76 -32.62
N GLY A 15 3.37 12.86 -33.31
CA GLY A 15 3.17 11.42 -33.33
C GLY A 15 3.78 10.66 -32.14
N GLU A 16 4.12 11.33 -31.03
CA GLU A 16 4.67 10.63 -29.85
C GLU A 16 4.28 11.26 -28.50
N ILE A 17 3.07 11.83 -28.38
CA ILE A 17 2.45 12.12 -27.06
C ILE A 17 1.32 11.11 -26.73
N GLU A 18 0.93 10.23 -27.66
CA GLU A 18 0.10 9.07 -27.34
C GLU A 18 0.97 7.89 -26.86
N GLY A 19 1.82 8.16 -25.87
CA GLY A 19 2.43 7.13 -25.04
C GLY A 19 1.38 6.47 -24.18
N GLY A 20 0.60 5.58 -24.80
CA GLY A 20 -0.30 4.59 -24.21
C GLY A 20 -0.76 4.91 -22.80
N LEU A 21 -1.81 5.72 -22.67
CA LEU A 21 -2.64 5.71 -21.48
C LEU A 21 -3.35 4.36 -21.43
N HIS A 22 -2.60 3.31 -21.10
CA HIS A 22 -3.12 1.99 -20.81
C HIS A 22 -4.09 2.23 -19.66
N LYS A 23 -5.39 2.33 -19.99
CA LYS A 23 -6.46 2.58 -19.04
C LYS A 23 -6.41 1.44 -18.05
N LYS A 24 -5.66 1.62 -16.95
CA LYS A 24 -5.51 0.61 -15.91
C LYS A 24 -6.91 0.39 -15.35
N SER A 25 -7.49 -0.75 -15.73
CA SER A 25 -8.84 -1.11 -15.39
C SER A 25 -8.91 -1.37 -13.90
N ILE A 26 -9.53 -0.45 -13.17
CA ILE A 26 -9.89 -0.63 -11.76
C ILE A 26 -10.81 -1.85 -11.67
N ARG A 27 -10.38 -2.91 -11.01
CA ARG A 27 -11.08 -4.19 -10.88
C ARG A 27 -12.09 -4.20 -9.74
N HIS A 28 -11.82 -3.44 -8.69
CA HIS A 28 -12.65 -3.28 -7.50
C HIS A 28 -13.03 -1.81 -7.29
N PRO A 29 -13.74 -1.17 -8.24
CA PRO A 29 -14.09 0.25 -8.15
C PRO A 29 -14.93 0.57 -6.92
N VAL A 30 -15.79 -0.37 -6.51
CA VAL A 30 -16.60 -0.26 -5.30
C VAL A 30 -15.73 -0.24 -4.04
N ALA A 31 -14.68 -1.08 -3.98
CA ALA A 31 -13.78 -1.11 -2.82
C ALA A 31 -12.95 0.17 -2.71
N VAL A 32 -12.46 0.70 -3.84
CA VAL A 32 -11.77 2.00 -3.89
C VAL A 32 -12.71 3.14 -3.46
N PHE A 33 -13.95 3.13 -3.96
CA PHE A 33 -14.96 4.13 -3.57
C PHE A 33 -15.20 4.11 -2.06
N PHE A 34 -15.53 2.96 -1.46
CA PHE A 34 -15.76 2.87 -0.03
C PHE A 34 -14.52 3.21 0.80
N HIS A 35 -13.33 2.86 0.29
CA HIS A 35 -12.07 3.21 0.93
C HIS A 35 -11.90 4.73 1.09
N LEU A 36 -12.30 5.50 0.07
CA LEU A 36 -12.21 6.96 0.08
C LEU A 36 -13.43 7.59 0.76
N ALA A 37 -14.62 7.03 0.58
CA ALA A 37 -15.88 7.60 1.06
C ALA A 37 -15.91 7.69 2.59
N PHE A 38 -15.59 6.62 3.32
CA PHE A 38 -15.63 6.65 4.79
C PHE A 38 -14.61 7.62 5.39
N ARG A 39 -13.42 7.73 4.77
CA ARG A 39 -12.39 8.69 5.17
C ARG A 39 -12.84 10.12 4.96
N THR A 40 -13.31 10.42 3.76
CA THR A 40 -13.79 11.76 3.41
C THR A 40 -14.99 12.13 4.26
N LEU A 41 -15.91 11.19 4.52
CA LEU A 41 -17.08 11.44 5.36
C LEU A 41 -16.69 11.75 6.80
N ALA A 42 -15.75 11.02 7.40
CA ALA A 42 -15.24 11.32 8.75
C ALA A 42 -14.62 12.73 8.83
N LEU A 43 -13.87 13.13 7.79
CA LEU A 43 -13.28 14.47 7.70
C LEU A 43 -14.35 15.57 7.52
N LEU A 44 -15.31 15.35 6.63
CA LEU A 44 -16.41 16.29 6.39
C LEU A 44 -17.26 16.48 7.63
N VAL A 45 -17.64 15.39 8.31
CA VAL A 45 -18.42 15.47 9.55
C VAL A 45 -17.61 16.18 10.64
N TYR A 46 -16.31 15.93 10.76
CA TYR A 46 -15.45 16.67 11.69
C TYR A 46 -15.48 18.18 11.44
N LEU A 47 -15.33 18.61 10.17
CA LEU A 47 -15.37 20.02 9.81
C LEU A 47 -16.77 20.62 10.03
N LEU A 48 -17.81 19.97 9.54
CA LEU A 48 -19.19 20.46 9.65
C LEU A 48 -19.62 20.55 11.11
N CYS A 49 -19.39 19.52 11.92
CA CYS A 49 -19.71 19.55 13.35
C CYS A 49 -18.94 20.64 14.09
N ARG A 50 -17.72 20.98 13.64
CA ARG A 50 -16.93 22.06 14.25
C ARG A 50 -17.52 23.44 13.98
N PHE A 51 -18.19 23.64 12.84
CA PHE A 51 -18.76 24.94 12.45
C PHE A 51 -20.26 25.08 12.76
N PHE A 52 -21.03 23.99 12.73
CA PHE A 52 -22.49 24.03 12.74
C PHE A 52 -23.14 23.42 13.98
N THR A 53 -22.41 22.73 14.84
CA THR A 53 -22.99 21.98 15.97
C THR A 53 -22.40 22.39 17.31
N ASP A 54 -23.25 22.87 18.22
CA ASP A 54 -22.84 23.22 19.60
C ASP A 54 -22.73 21.99 20.53
N SER A 55 -23.37 20.88 20.16
CA SER A 55 -23.38 19.64 20.94
C SER A 55 -22.13 18.79 20.71
N PHE A 56 -21.10 18.98 21.54
CA PHE A 56 -19.85 18.21 21.46
C PHE A 56 -20.07 16.68 21.54
N ILE A 57 -20.94 16.21 22.42
CA ILE A 57 -21.15 14.76 22.66
C ILE A 57 -21.69 14.07 21.40
N SER A 58 -22.69 14.66 20.76
CA SER A 58 -23.26 14.12 19.51
C SER A 58 -22.23 14.08 18.38
N SER A 59 -21.47 15.16 18.23
CA SER A 59 -20.37 15.25 17.26
C SER A 59 -19.30 14.19 17.53
N PHE A 60 -18.88 14.04 18.78
CA PHE A 60 -17.90 13.05 19.21
C PHE A 60 -18.34 11.62 18.86
N VAL A 61 -19.57 11.24 19.23
CA VAL A 61 -20.10 9.89 18.96
C VAL A 61 -20.20 9.64 17.46
N CYS A 62 -20.71 10.60 16.69
CA CYS A 62 -20.84 10.46 15.24
C CYS A 62 -19.47 10.26 14.55
N ILE A 63 -18.48 11.09 14.90
CA ILE A 63 -17.13 11.00 14.33
C ILE A 63 -16.45 9.70 14.76
N LEU A 64 -16.61 9.28 16.02
CA LEU A 64 -16.04 8.04 16.53
C LEU A 64 -16.59 6.81 15.78
N LEU A 65 -17.89 6.79 15.50
CA LEU A 65 -18.52 5.73 14.70
C LEU A 65 -17.97 5.71 13.27
N LEU A 66 -17.84 6.87 12.63
CA LEU A 66 -17.25 6.98 11.28
C LEU A 66 -15.79 6.52 11.25
N LEU A 67 -14.98 6.91 12.23
CA LEU A 67 -13.59 6.46 12.36
C LEU A 67 -13.49 4.95 12.59
N SER A 68 -14.41 4.38 13.36
CA SER A 68 -14.46 2.94 13.61
C SER A 68 -14.85 2.16 12.35
N MET A 69 -15.81 2.66 11.58
CA MET A 69 -16.19 2.10 10.29
C MET A 69 -15.07 2.20 9.26
N ASP A 70 -14.37 3.34 9.18
CA ASP A 70 -13.16 3.47 8.34
C ASP A 70 -12.11 2.46 8.78
N PHE A 71 -11.78 2.42 10.08
CA PHE A 71 -10.78 1.52 10.62
C PHE A 71 -11.06 0.06 10.25
N TRP A 72 -12.30 -0.39 10.45
CA TRP A 72 -12.73 -1.74 10.13
C TRP A 72 -12.69 -2.04 8.64
N THR A 73 -13.16 -1.10 7.81
CA THR A 73 -13.20 -1.25 6.34
C THR A 73 -11.79 -1.36 5.78
N VAL A 74 -10.88 -0.49 6.25
CA VAL A 74 -9.47 -0.53 5.85
C VAL A 74 -8.84 -1.85 6.26
N LYS A 75 -8.99 -2.24 7.53
CA LYS A 75 -8.39 -3.45 8.09
C LYS A 75 -8.88 -4.74 7.42
N ASN A 76 -10.19 -4.86 7.20
CA ASN A 76 -10.82 -6.14 6.85
C ASN A 76 -11.22 -6.26 5.37
N VAL A 77 -11.53 -5.15 4.71
CA VAL A 77 -12.05 -5.16 3.33
C VAL A 77 -10.98 -4.67 2.36
N THR A 78 -10.61 -3.39 2.45
CA THR A 78 -9.80 -2.77 1.40
C THR A 78 -8.35 -3.21 1.44
N GLY A 79 -7.79 -3.51 2.62
CA GLY A 79 -6.46 -4.12 2.74
C GLY A 79 -6.36 -5.50 2.09
N ARG A 80 -7.44 -6.31 2.14
CA ARG A 80 -7.47 -7.63 1.51
C ARG A 80 -7.70 -7.55 0.00
N LEU A 81 -8.61 -6.68 -0.43
CA LEU A 81 -8.99 -6.55 -1.84
C LEU A 81 -7.97 -5.76 -2.66
N LEU A 82 -7.54 -4.59 -2.19
CA LEU A 82 -6.73 -3.65 -2.99
C LEU A 82 -5.24 -3.97 -2.97
N VAL A 83 -4.73 -4.50 -1.86
CA VAL A 83 -3.28 -4.79 -1.70
C VAL A 83 -2.96 -6.22 -1.31
N GLY A 84 -3.97 -7.04 -0.98
CA GLY A 84 -3.75 -8.44 -0.59
C GLY A 84 -2.91 -8.58 0.68
N LEU A 85 -3.04 -7.65 1.62
CA LEU A 85 -2.31 -7.64 2.89
C LEU A 85 -3.27 -7.90 4.05
N ARG A 86 -2.81 -8.66 5.04
CA ARG A 86 -3.58 -8.97 6.24
C ARG A 86 -2.68 -8.92 7.47
N TRP A 87 -3.16 -8.27 8.52
CA TRP A 87 -2.53 -8.28 9.83
C TRP A 87 -3.55 -8.59 10.91
N TRP A 88 -3.14 -9.39 11.90
CA TRP A 88 -3.95 -9.75 13.04
C TRP A 88 -3.07 -10.07 14.24
N ASN A 89 -3.67 -10.06 15.42
CA ASN A 89 -3.03 -10.40 16.67
C ASN A 89 -3.85 -11.50 17.35
N TYR A 90 -3.18 -12.51 17.88
CA TYR A 90 -3.78 -13.50 18.76
C TYR A 90 -2.94 -13.65 20.02
N VAL A 91 -3.61 -14.05 21.10
CA VAL A 91 -3.00 -14.29 22.40
C VAL A 91 -2.94 -15.79 22.58
N ASP A 92 -1.77 -16.32 22.91
CA ASP A 92 -1.61 -17.75 23.20
C ASP A 92 -2.10 -18.10 24.62
N ASP A 93 -2.12 -19.40 24.95
CA ASP A 93 -2.55 -19.89 26.26
C ASP A 93 -1.67 -19.40 27.42
N VAL A 94 -0.48 -18.87 27.10
CA VAL A 94 0.49 -18.30 28.04
C VAL A 94 0.31 -16.78 28.18
N GLY A 95 -0.66 -16.19 27.46
CA GLY A 95 -0.94 -14.75 27.49
C GLY A 95 -0.02 -13.90 26.61
N LYS A 96 0.84 -14.49 25.78
CA LYS A 96 1.74 -13.76 24.88
C LYS A 96 1.03 -13.38 23.59
N SER A 97 1.20 -12.12 23.18
CA SER A 97 0.64 -11.55 21.95
C SER A 97 1.52 -11.88 20.74
N HIS A 98 0.97 -12.63 19.79
CA HIS A 98 1.60 -12.95 18.51
C HIS A 98 1.01 -12.11 17.39
N TRP A 99 1.86 -11.40 16.66
CA TRP A 99 1.46 -10.54 15.55
C TRP A 99 1.78 -11.20 14.22
N VAL A 100 0.73 -11.50 13.44
CA VAL A 100 0.86 -12.18 12.16
C VAL A 100 0.65 -11.18 11.03
N PHE A 101 1.60 -11.12 10.11
CA PHE A 101 1.60 -10.21 8.96
C PHE A 101 1.72 -11.02 7.67
N GLU A 102 0.67 -11.02 6.88
CA GLU A 102 0.56 -11.80 5.66
C GLU A 102 0.50 -10.89 4.44
N SER A 103 1.08 -11.37 3.34
CA SER A 103 1.04 -10.70 2.04
C SER A 103 0.86 -11.72 0.94
N ARG A 104 0.03 -11.41 -0.05
CA ARG A 104 -0.16 -12.25 -1.25
C ARG A 104 1.15 -12.37 -2.06
N LYS A 105 1.36 -13.53 -2.69
CA LYS A 105 2.52 -13.80 -3.57
C LYS A 105 2.52 -12.84 -4.78
N GLU A 106 3.71 -12.45 -5.22
CA GLU A 106 3.88 -11.64 -6.44
C GLU A 106 3.52 -12.46 -7.68
N GLY A 107 2.85 -11.83 -8.64
CA GLY A 107 2.36 -12.49 -9.86
C GLY A 107 0.92 -13.01 -9.77
N ASP A 108 0.23 -12.83 -8.64
CA ASP A 108 -1.20 -13.08 -8.61
C ASP A 108 -1.92 -12.03 -9.46
N PRO A 109 -2.60 -12.44 -10.55
CA PRO A 109 -3.17 -11.50 -11.51
C PRO A 109 -4.23 -10.61 -10.89
N THR A 110 -4.70 -10.87 -9.68
CA THR A 110 -5.81 -10.18 -9.00
C THR A 110 -5.46 -8.81 -8.38
N SER A 111 -4.20 -8.47 -8.13
CA SER A 111 -3.85 -7.15 -7.57
C SER A 111 -3.49 -6.15 -8.68
N ASP A 112 -4.34 -5.16 -8.91
CA ASP A 112 -4.05 -4.11 -9.89
C ASP A 112 -3.12 -3.02 -9.31
N ALA A 113 -2.12 -2.59 -10.09
CA ALA A 113 -1.08 -1.68 -9.61
C ALA A 113 -1.62 -0.27 -9.29
N SER A 114 -2.68 0.15 -9.99
CA SER A 114 -3.37 1.42 -9.72
C SER A 114 -4.09 1.39 -8.38
N GLU A 115 -4.81 0.32 -8.09
CA GLU A 115 -5.60 0.16 -6.85
C GLU A 115 -4.71 0.15 -5.62
N SER A 116 -3.59 -0.58 -5.70
CA SER A 116 -2.58 -0.58 -4.63
C SER A 116 -2.03 0.83 -4.41
N SER A 117 -1.72 1.58 -5.46
CA SER A 117 -1.21 2.95 -5.33
C SER A 117 -2.20 3.88 -4.63
N ILE A 118 -3.48 3.81 -5.01
CA ILE A 118 -4.56 4.61 -4.38
C ILE A 118 -4.70 4.24 -2.90
N PHE A 119 -4.68 2.95 -2.57
CA PHE A 119 -4.74 2.48 -1.19
C PHE A 119 -3.60 3.07 -0.34
N TRP A 120 -2.35 2.98 -0.81
CA TRP A 120 -1.20 3.50 -0.06
C TRP A 120 -1.25 5.03 0.08
N MET A 121 -1.65 5.74 -0.98
CA MET A 121 -1.84 7.18 -0.92
C MET A 121 -2.88 7.57 0.13
N ALA A 122 -4.07 6.95 0.09
CA ALA A 122 -5.13 7.23 1.05
C ALA A 122 -4.73 6.84 2.48
N LEU A 123 -4.05 5.69 2.66
CA LEU A 123 -3.60 5.18 3.95
C LEU A 123 -2.60 6.12 4.64
N ILE A 124 -1.71 6.76 3.88
CA ILE A 124 -0.72 7.74 4.38
C ILE A 124 -1.35 9.13 4.53
N ALA A 125 -2.20 9.55 3.58
CA ALA A 125 -2.81 10.87 3.58
C ALA A 125 -3.72 11.11 4.79
N ALA A 126 -4.52 10.12 5.20
CA ALA A 126 -5.43 10.35 6.33
C ALA A 126 -4.73 10.64 7.66
N PRO A 127 -3.76 9.85 8.17
CA PRO A 127 -3.06 10.21 9.39
C PRO A 127 -2.30 11.53 9.26
N ALA A 128 -1.79 11.89 8.08
CA ALA A 128 -1.19 13.20 7.83
C ALA A 128 -2.20 14.35 7.98
N LEU A 129 -3.40 14.22 7.40
CA LEU A 129 -4.49 15.19 7.53
C LEU A 129 -4.99 15.28 8.99
N TRP A 130 -5.14 14.16 9.70
CA TRP A 130 -5.52 14.19 11.11
C TRP A 130 -4.44 14.81 11.99
N THR A 131 -3.17 14.64 11.63
CA THR A 131 -2.04 15.32 12.30
C THR A 131 -2.10 16.84 12.09
N LEU A 132 -2.46 17.30 10.90
CA LEU A 132 -2.71 18.72 10.65
C LEU A 132 -3.84 19.24 11.56
N PHE A 133 -4.96 18.52 11.66
CA PHE A 133 -6.07 18.91 12.55
C PHE A 133 -5.71 18.86 14.03
N LEU A 134 -4.83 17.96 14.45
CA LEU A 134 -4.28 17.93 15.81
C LEU A 134 -3.56 19.25 16.10
N PHE A 135 -2.66 19.70 15.22
CA PHE A 135 -1.97 20.98 15.40
C PHE A 135 -2.93 22.17 15.42
N ILE A 136 -3.91 22.21 14.51
CA ILE A 136 -4.94 23.26 14.51
C ILE A 136 -5.71 23.28 15.85
N SER A 137 -6.09 22.11 16.36
CA SER A 137 -6.83 22.00 17.63
C SER A 137 -5.96 22.33 18.85
N LEU A 138 -4.67 21.99 18.79
CA LEU A 138 -3.68 22.27 19.83
C LEU A 138 -3.42 23.77 19.95
N PHE A 139 -3.14 24.45 18.83
CA PHE A 139 -2.94 25.91 18.83
C PHE A 139 -4.24 26.67 19.06
N GLY A 140 -5.38 26.10 18.67
CA GLY A 140 -6.71 26.63 18.99
C GLY A 140 -7.21 26.32 20.40
N TRP A 141 -6.39 25.73 21.29
CA TRP A 141 -6.69 25.41 22.69
C TRP A 141 -8.03 24.66 22.89
N SER A 142 -8.42 23.87 21.89
CA SER A 142 -9.71 23.20 21.82
C SER A 142 -9.57 21.74 22.32
N PHE A 143 -9.44 21.54 23.64
CA PHE A 143 -9.14 20.22 24.24
C PHE A 143 -10.14 19.11 23.86
N GLN A 144 -11.41 19.45 23.74
CA GLN A 144 -12.48 18.55 23.29
C GLN A 144 -12.20 17.97 21.90
N TRP A 145 -11.80 18.83 20.96
CA TRP A 145 -11.49 18.44 19.57
C TRP A 145 -10.13 17.75 19.46
N LEU A 146 -9.18 18.13 20.32
CA LEU A 146 -7.89 17.47 20.44
C LEU A 146 -8.05 15.97 20.70
N MET A 147 -8.96 15.58 21.61
CA MET A 147 -9.27 14.17 21.89
C MET A 147 -9.71 13.40 20.65
N ILE A 148 -10.61 13.98 19.84
CA ILE A 148 -11.08 13.37 18.58
C ILE A 148 -9.91 13.14 17.63
N THR A 149 -9.05 14.16 17.45
CA THR A 149 -7.90 14.06 16.55
C THR A 149 -6.88 13.01 17.01
N LEU A 150 -6.66 12.85 18.32
CA LEU A 150 -5.78 11.81 18.87
C LEU A 150 -6.31 10.39 18.60
N ILE A 151 -7.61 10.17 18.77
CA ILE A 151 -8.26 8.89 18.45
C ILE A 151 -8.14 8.61 16.95
N ALA A 152 -8.40 9.61 16.11
CA ALA A 152 -8.32 9.47 14.67
C ALA A 152 -6.91 9.10 14.20
N ILE A 153 -5.88 9.78 14.72
CA ILE A 153 -4.47 9.46 14.45
C ILE A 153 -4.14 8.05 14.91
N SER A 154 -4.61 7.65 16.09
CA SER A 154 -4.33 6.31 16.65
C SER A 154 -4.91 5.20 15.77
N LEU A 155 -6.18 5.31 15.37
CA LEU A 155 -6.84 4.30 14.52
C LEU A 155 -6.21 4.25 13.11
N ASN A 156 -5.98 5.41 12.49
CA ASN A 156 -5.34 5.48 11.18
C ASN A 156 -3.89 5.00 11.22
N GLY A 157 -3.16 5.37 12.27
CA GLY A 157 -1.78 4.99 12.53
C GLY A 157 -1.62 3.49 12.78
N ALA A 158 -2.55 2.86 13.51
CA ALA A 158 -2.56 1.40 13.69
C ALA A 158 -2.70 0.66 12.35
N ASN A 159 -3.60 1.10 11.48
CA ASN A 159 -3.72 0.56 10.13
C ASN A 159 -2.43 0.78 9.32
N LEU A 160 -1.91 2.01 9.29
CA LEU A 160 -0.69 2.34 8.55
C LEU A 160 0.50 1.47 9.02
N TYR A 161 0.70 1.35 10.34
CA TYR A 161 1.75 0.52 10.92
C TYR A 161 1.60 -0.96 10.53
N GLY A 162 0.38 -1.50 10.64
CA GLY A 162 0.09 -2.89 10.30
C GLY A 162 0.44 -3.21 8.84
N TYR A 163 0.02 -2.36 7.91
CA TYR A 163 0.30 -2.56 6.48
C TYR A 163 1.77 -2.34 6.12
N ILE A 164 2.46 -1.36 6.73
CA ILE A 164 3.90 -1.18 6.53
C ILE A 164 4.65 -2.44 6.98
N ARG A 165 4.29 -3.03 8.12
CA ARG A 165 4.90 -4.28 8.60
C ARG A 165 4.63 -5.45 7.65
N CYS A 166 3.43 -5.59 7.11
CA CYS A 166 3.14 -6.56 6.05
C CYS A 166 4.05 -6.36 4.82
N ARG A 167 4.22 -5.12 4.36
CA ARG A 167 5.04 -4.81 3.17
C ARG A 167 6.54 -5.02 3.41
N LEU A 168 7.06 -4.66 4.59
CA LEU A 168 8.46 -4.86 4.95
C LEU A 168 8.80 -6.34 5.14
N GLY A 169 7.91 -7.11 5.78
CA GLY A 169 8.04 -8.57 5.91
C GLY A 169 8.15 -9.26 4.55
N LYS A 170 7.31 -8.85 3.59
CA LYS A 170 7.35 -9.34 2.21
C LYS A 170 8.71 -9.10 1.54
N LYS A 171 9.24 -7.87 1.61
CA LYS A 171 10.54 -7.53 0.98
C LYS A 171 11.69 -8.36 1.54
N ARG A 172 11.75 -8.53 2.87
CA ARG A 172 12.79 -9.34 3.53
C ARG A 172 12.72 -10.81 3.11
N SER A 173 11.52 -11.37 3.03
CA SER A 173 11.33 -12.77 2.58
C SER A 173 11.85 -13.01 1.16
N ILE A 174 11.59 -12.09 0.22
CA ILE A 174 12.08 -12.21 -1.16
C ILE A 174 13.60 -12.05 -1.23
N THR A 175 14.16 -11.03 -0.55
CA THR A 175 15.62 -10.81 -0.54
C THR A 175 16.36 -12.01 0.04
N SER A 176 15.89 -12.59 1.15
CA SER A 176 16.51 -13.78 1.75
C SER A 176 16.36 -15.04 0.89
N ALA A 177 15.23 -15.21 0.19
CA ALA A 177 15.07 -16.31 -0.75
C ALA A 177 16.05 -16.21 -1.94
N ALA A 178 16.23 -15.01 -2.50
CA ALA A 178 17.15 -14.76 -3.60
C ALA A 178 18.62 -14.95 -3.19
N SER A 179 19.03 -14.47 -2.01
CA SER A 179 20.39 -14.65 -1.51
C SER A 179 20.73 -16.13 -1.29
N ASN A 180 19.78 -16.90 -0.76
CA ASN A 180 19.96 -18.34 -0.53
C ASN A 180 20.04 -19.12 -1.84
N PHE A 181 19.22 -18.76 -2.83
CA PHE A 181 19.27 -19.38 -4.16
C PHE A 181 20.58 -19.09 -4.89
N PHE A 182 21.01 -17.83 -4.92
CA PHE A 182 22.28 -17.43 -5.55
C PHE A 182 23.50 -18.05 -4.85
N GLY A 183 23.49 -18.09 -3.51
CA GLY A 183 24.54 -18.77 -2.74
C GLY A 183 24.62 -20.27 -3.04
N GLN A 184 23.48 -20.96 -3.15
CA GLN A 184 23.45 -22.37 -3.55
C GLN A 184 23.94 -22.58 -4.99
N GLN A 185 23.68 -21.65 -5.90
CA GLN A 185 24.10 -21.74 -7.30
C GLN A 185 25.61 -21.48 -7.46
N LEU A 186 26.17 -20.55 -6.68
CA LEU A 186 27.61 -20.33 -6.58
C LEU A 186 28.33 -21.54 -5.96
N LEU A 187 27.82 -22.08 -4.84
CA LEU A 187 28.35 -23.30 -4.22
C LEU A 187 28.33 -24.50 -5.17
N LYS A 188 27.23 -24.71 -5.90
CA LYS A 188 27.14 -25.76 -6.93
C LYS A 188 28.13 -25.53 -8.06
N GLY A 189 28.36 -24.28 -8.48
CA GLY A 189 29.35 -23.92 -9.50
C GLY A 189 30.79 -24.20 -9.08
N MET A 190 31.11 -23.99 -7.80
CA MET A 190 32.44 -24.29 -7.24
C MET A 190 32.66 -25.81 -7.06
N PHE A 191 31.69 -26.53 -6.50
CA PHE A 191 31.78 -28.00 -6.34
C PHE A 191 31.87 -28.76 -7.67
N LYS A 192 31.23 -28.25 -8.73
CA LYS A 192 31.34 -28.83 -10.08
C LYS A 192 32.74 -28.66 -10.69
N ARG A 193 33.54 -27.74 -10.15
CA ARG A 193 34.90 -27.40 -10.63
C ARG A 193 35.99 -28.20 -9.92
N GLU A 194 35.68 -28.81 -8.76
CA GLU A 194 36.59 -29.63 -7.95
C GLU A 194 36.46 -31.15 -8.16
N ALA A 195 35.57 -31.62 -9.03
CA ALA A 195 35.52 -33.06 -9.34
C ALA A 195 36.85 -33.50 -9.99
N PRO A 196 37.65 -34.38 -9.35
CA PRO A 196 38.94 -34.78 -9.90
C PRO A 196 38.74 -35.63 -11.17
N PRO A 197 39.65 -35.55 -12.16
CA PRO A 197 39.57 -36.38 -13.35
C PRO A 197 39.72 -37.85 -12.97
N ASN A 198 38.83 -38.68 -13.53
CA ASN A 198 38.74 -40.12 -13.28
C ASN A 198 39.98 -40.84 -13.86
N PRO A 199 40.85 -41.50 -13.05
CA PRO A 199 41.98 -42.24 -13.59
C PRO A 199 41.55 -43.68 -13.90
N SER A 200 40.89 -43.89 -15.04
CA SER A 200 40.69 -45.25 -15.57
C SER A 200 40.45 -45.23 -17.08
N ALA A 201 41.48 -44.91 -17.85
CA ALA A 201 41.57 -45.29 -19.26
C ALA A 201 43.00 -45.13 -19.79
N THR A 202 43.95 -45.94 -19.33
CA THR A 202 45.14 -46.21 -20.13
C THR A 202 44.84 -47.46 -20.95
N GLY A 203 44.28 -47.22 -22.13
CA GLY A 203 44.09 -48.24 -23.14
C GLY A 203 45.43 -48.76 -23.65
N GLN A 204 45.42 -50.07 -23.93
CA GLN A 204 46.40 -50.76 -24.76
C GLN A 204 46.67 -49.96 -26.05
N GLN A 205 47.93 -49.63 -26.31
CA GLN A 205 48.45 -49.47 -27.66
C GLN A 205 49.90 -49.97 -27.71
N LEU A 206 50.09 -50.92 -28.64
CA LEU A 206 51.32 -51.54 -29.17
C LEU A 206 52.03 -52.58 -28.30
#